data_AF-A0AB35U538-F1
#
_entry.id   AF-A0AB35U538-F1
#
_cell.length_a   1.000
_cell.length_b   1.000
_cell.length_c   1.000
_cell.angle_alpha   90.00
_cell.angle_beta   90.00
_cell.angle_gamma   90.00
#
_symmetry.space_group_name_H-M   'P 1'
#
loop_
_entity.id
_entity.type
_entity.pdbx_description
1 polymer ?
#
loop_
_entity_poly.entity_id
_entity_poly.type
_entity_poly.pdbx_seq_one_letter_code
_entity_poly.pdbx_strand_id
1 'polypeptide(L)'
;MDLRADEIDENLIASSRIFHFGSLSLTDEPARSATKLAIRYARAHNLLISIDPNLREPLWPTLDAAKEQIDWSMQQADILKISDNEIHMN
;
A
#
# COMPACT_ATOMS: atom_id res chain seq x y z
N MET A 1 2.15 -9.31 -8.89
CA MET A 1 0.70 -9.08 -9.10
C MET A 1 0.57 -8.28 -10.38
N ASP A 2 -0.40 -8.59 -11.24
CA ASP A 2 -0.46 -8.05 -12.62
C ASP A 2 -1.48 -6.91 -12.80
N LEU A 3 -1.85 -6.23 -11.71
CA LEU A 3 -2.78 -5.10 -11.76
C LEU A 3 -2.07 -3.87 -12.31
N ARG A 4 -2.61 -3.28 -13.38
CA ARG A 4 -2.05 -2.09 -14.02
C ARG A 4 -2.77 -0.83 -13.58
N ALA A 5 -2.09 0.31 -13.70
CA ALA A 5 -2.64 1.59 -13.27
C ALA A 5 -3.85 2.02 -14.10
N ASP A 6 -3.92 1.64 -15.38
CA ASP A 6 -5.06 1.92 -16.27
C ASP A 6 -6.31 1.07 -15.95
N GLU A 7 -6.19 0.07 -15.09
CA GLU A 7 -7.30 -0.75 -14.59
C GLU A 7 -7.90 -0.21 -13.29
N ILE A 8 -7.32 0.85 -12.70
CA ILE A 8 -7.83 1.45 -11.46
C ILE A 8 -9.03 2.36 -11.77
N ASP A 9 -10.21 1.95 -11.32
CA ASP A 9 -11.42 2.74 -11.38
C ASP A 9 -11.50 3.73 -10.19
N GLU A 10 -11.34 5.02 -10.49
CA GLU A 10 -11.45 6.09 -9.50
C GLU A 10 -12.84 6.17 -8.87
N ASN A 11 -13.91 5.98 -9.64
CA ASN A 11 -15.28 6.11 -9.11
C ASN A 11 -15.58 5.00 -8.10
N LEU A 12 -15.07 3.80 -8.36
CA LEU A 12 -15.19 2.69 -7.42
C LEU A 12 -14.50 3.03 -6.09
N ILE A 13 -13.30 3.59 -6.14
CA ILE A 13 -12.57 4.03 -4.94
C ILE A 13 -13.35 5.15 -4.23
N ALA A 14 -13.76 6.19 -4.96
CA ALA A 14 -14.48 7.34 -4.43
C ALA A 14 -15.81 6.98 -3.75
N SER A 15 -16.44 5.88 -4.15
CA SER A 15 -17.68 5.38 -3.55
C SER A 15 -17.50 4.70 -2.17
N SER A 16 -16.25 4.58 -1.71
CA SER A 16 -15.89 3.94 -0.44
C SER A 16 -15.68 4.94 0.70
N ARG A 17 -15.59 4.44 1.94
CA ARG A 17 -15.22 5.25 3.13
C ARG A 17 -13.78 5.04 3.57
N ILE A 18 -13.24 3.85 3.32
CA ILE A 18 -11.91 3.43 3.72
C ILE A 18 -11.26 2.75 2.53
N PHE A 19 -10.01 3.12 2.23
CA PHE A 19 -9.16 2.40 1.29
C PHE A 19 -8.11 1.62 2.08
N HIS A 20 -8.04 0.31 1.87
CA HIS A 20 -7.07 -0.57 2.52
C HIS A 20 -6.12 -1.16 1.50
N PHE A 21 -4.83 -1.20 1.82
CA PHE A 21 -3.82 -1.86 1.00
C PHE A 21 -2.77 -2.57 1.86
N GLY A 22 -2.04 -3.50 1.25
CA GLY A 22 -0.89 -4.17 1.84
C GLY A 22 0.41 -3.77 1.12
N SER A 23 1.52 -3.75 1.84
CA SER A 23 2.85 -3.41 1.27
C SER A 23 3.26 -4.32 0.11
N LEU A 24 2.76 -5.56 0.09
CA LEU A 24 3.05 -6.55 -0.96
C LEU A 24 2.58 -6.12 -2.35
N SER A 25 1.62 -5.20 -2.44
CA SER A 25 1.23 -4.61 -3.72
C SER A 25 2.25 -3.62 -4.28
N LEU A 26 3.29 -3.28 -3.50
CA LEU A 26 4.39 -2.39 -3.88
C LEU A 26 5.69 -3.15 -4.18
N THR A 27 5.70 -4.48 -4.09
CA THR A 27 6.92 -5.29 -4.31
C THR A 27 7.49 -5.08 -5.70
N ASP A 28 6.63 -5.02 -6.73
CA ASP A 28 7.04 -4.91 -8.12
C ASP A 28 6.02 -4.16 -8.99
N GLU A 29 6.45 -3.76 -10.18
CA GLU A 29 5.57 -3.29 -11.24
C GLU A 29 4.83 -4.47 -11.90
N PRO A 30 3.63 -4.27 -12.48
CA PRO A 30 2.90 -2.99 -12.59
C PRO A 30 2.06 -2.62 -11.34
N ALA A 31 1.93 -3.56 -10.40
CA ALA A 31 1.06 -3.39 -9.23
C ALA A 31 1.45 -2.19 -8.36
N ARG A 32 2.76 -1.90 -8.23
CA ARG A 32 3.23 -0.74 -7.47
C ARG A 32 2.63 0.56 -8.01
N SER A 33 2.70 0.78 -9.32
CA SER A 33 2.10 1.96 -9.95
C SER A 33 0.58 2.02 -9.75
N ALA A 34 -0.10 0.87 -9.84
CA ALA A 34 -1.54 0.77 -9.65
C ALA A 34 -1.96 1.12 -8.20
N THR A 35 -1.29 0.56 -7.20
CA THR A 35 -1.51 0.89 -5.78
C THR A 35 -1.26 2.36 -5.50
N LYS A 36 -0.15 2.92 -6.02
CA LYS A 36 0.16 4.35 -5.83
C LYS A 36 -0.92 5.25 -6.45
N LEU A 37 -1.50 4.88 -7.59
CA LEU A 37 -2.62 5.61 -8.18
C LEU A 37 -3.89 5.50 -7.32
N ALA A 38 -4.21 4.30 -6.85
CA ALA A 38 -5.38 4.07 -6.00
C ALA A 38 -5.31 4.87 -4.69
N ILE A 39 -4.12 4.95 -4.06
CA ILE A 39 -3.88 5.80 -2.88
C ILE A 39 -4.09 7.28 -3.20
N ARG A 40 -3.64 7.76 -4.37
CA ARG A 40 -3.88 9.15 -4.78
C ARG A 40 -5.37 9.45 -4.91
N TYR A 41 -6.14 8.56 -5.53
CA TYR A 41 -7.59 8.72 -5.63
C TYR A 41 -8.25 8.70 -4.25
N ALA A 42 -7.90 7.75 -3.38
CA ALA A 42 -8.43 7.71 -2.02
C ALA A 42 -8.22 9.04 -1.28
N ARG A 43 -7.03 9.64 -1.40
CA ARG A 43 -6.76 10.98 -0.82
C ARG A 43 -7.57 12.09 -1.44
N ALA A 44 -7.66 12.14 -2.77
CA ALA A 44 -8.40 13.17 -3.48
C ALA A 44 -9.88 13.21 -3.05
N HIS A 45 -10.42 12.05 -2.68
CA HIS A 45 -11.80 11.90 -2.20
C HIS A 45 -11.94 11.87 -0.67
N ASN A 46 -10.87 12.21 0.08
CA ASN A 46 -10.85 12.27 1.55
C ASN A 46 -11.27 10.95 2.25
N LEU A 47 -10.90 9.81 1.67
CA LEU A 47 -11.10 8.51 2.31
C LEU A 47 -10.05 8.31 3.42
N LEU A 48 -10.43 7.56 4.45
CA LEU A 48 -9.45 7.03 5.40
C LEU A 48 -8.59 5.97 4.72
N ILE A 49 -7.28 6.04 4.91
CA ILE A 49 -6.32 5.11 4.33
C ILE A 49 -5.78 4.21 5.43
N SER A 50 -5.88 2.90 5.23
CA SER A 50 -5.31 1.91 6.15
C SER A 50 -4.30 1.01 5.46
N ILE A 51 -3.25 0.64 6.17
CA ILE A 51 -2.15 -0.19 5.65
C ILE A 51 -1.89 -1.40 6.56
N ASP A 52 -1.60 -2.54 5.93
CA ASP A 52 -0.97 -3.70 6.56
C ASP A 52 0.47 -3.86 6.01
N PRO A 53 1.52 -3.58 6.81
CA PRO A 53 2.91 -3.72 6.37
C PRO A 53 3.30 -5.15 5.97
N ASN A 54 2.69 -6.18 6.57
CA ASN A 54 2.85 -7.61 6.29
C ASN A 54 4.15 -8.00 5.57
N LEU A 55 5.31 -7.76 6.20
CA LEU A 55 6.61 -8.01 5.58
C LEU A 55 6.77 -9.51 5.24
N ARG A 56 7.10 -9.79 3.97
CA ARG A 56 7.42 -11.14 3.48
C ARG A 56 8.74 -11.09 2.74
N GLU A 57 9.86 -11.22 3.46
CA GLU A 57 11.21 -11.07 2.91
C GLU A 57 11.44 -11.75 1.55
N PRO A 58 10.97 -12.99 1.29
CA PRO A 58 11.20 -13.65 0.00
C PRO A 58 10.51 -13.00 -1.22
N LEU A 59 9.57 -12.07 -0.99
CA LEU A 59 8.84 -11.37 -2.05
C LEU A 59 9.47 -10.03 -2.42
N TRP A 60 10.53 -9.62 -1.72
CA TRP A 60 11.21 -8.36 -1.96
C TRP A 60 12.58 -8.59 -2.60
N PRO A 61 13.03 -7.72 -3.51
CA PRO A 61 14.38 -7.82 -4.09
C PRO A 61 15.48 -7.70 -3.03
N THR A 62 15.26 -6.82 -2.05
CA THR A 62 16.14 -6.58 -0.90
C THR A 62 15.30 -6.14 0.30
N LEU A 63 15.84 -6.32 1.52
CA LEU A 63 15.20 -5.79 2.73
C LEU A 63 15.16 -4.27 2.74
N ASP A 64 16.16 -3.60 2.15
CA ASP A 64 16.17 -2.14 2.01
C ASP A 64 15.02 -1.65 1.11
N ALA A 65 14.75 -2.33 -0.01
CA ALA A 65 13.61 -2.01 -0.87
C ALA A 65 12.27 -2.25 -0.15
N ALA A 66 12.18 -3.31 0.67
CA ALA A 66 11.02 -3.57 1.49
C ALA A 66 10.80 -2.43 2.50
N LYS A 67 11.86 -2.03 3.22
CA LYS A 67 11.84 -0.95 4.18
C LYS A 67 11.41 0.37 3.54
N GLU A 68 11.99 0.73 2.40
CA GLU A 68 11.65 1.96 1.67
C GLU A 68 10.15 2.00 1.34
N GLN A 69 9.58 0.92 0.78
CA GLN A 69 8.17 0.91 0.41
C GLN A 69 7.24 0.82 1.63
N ILE A 70 7.62 0.11 2.70
CA ILE A 70 6.83 0.05 3.95
C ILE A 70 6.83 1.42 4.63
N ASP A 71 7.99 2.07 4.77
CA ASP A 71 8.11 3.42 5.36
C ASP A 71 7.30 4.43 4.55
N TRP A 72 7.39 4.38 3.22
CA TRP A 72 6.56 5.20 2.33
C TRP A 72 5.06 4.93 2.56
N SER A 73 4.65 3.66 2.69
CA SER A 73 3.25 3.28 2.92
C SER A 73 2.71 3.75 4.26
N MET A 74 3.53 3.72 5.31
CA MET A 74 3.15 4.22 6.63
C MET A 74 2.94 5.74 6.62
N GLN A 75 3.79 6.49 5.90
CA GLN A 75 3.58 7.93 5.68
C GLN A 75 2.30 8.21 4.89
N GLN A 76 1.75 7.20 4.20
CA GLN A 76 0.55 7.36 3.42
C GLN A 76 -0.75 7.15 4.21
N ALA A 77 -0.71 6.49 5.37
CA ALA A 77 -1.88 5.92 6.01
C ALA A 77 -2.33 6.69 7.26
N ASP A 78 -3.64 6.67 7.51
CA ASP A 78 -4.28 7.14 8.74
C ASP A 78 -4.33 6.03 9.80
N ILE A 79 -4.42 4.77 9.36
CA ILE A 79 -4.54 3.60 10.24
C ILE A 79 -3.47 2.57 9.87
N LEU A 80 -2.66 2.19 10.85
CA LEU A 80 -1.65 1.15 10.73
C LEU A 80 -2.15 -0.14 11.39
N LYS A 81 -2.33 -1.21 10.59
CA LYS A 81 -2.68 -2.54 11.08
C LYS A 81 -1.42 -3.40 11.17
N ILE A 82 -0.86 -3.54 12.36
CA ILE A 82 0.37 -4.32 12.62
C ILE A 82 0.10 -5.50 13.56
N SER A 83 0.95 -6.51 13.44
CA SER A 83 1.07 -7.63 14.39
C SER A 83 2.25 -7.43 15.33
N ASP A 84 2.28 -8.16 16.46
CA ASP A 84 3.32 -8.01 17.49
C ASP A 84 4.76 -8.20 16.94
N ASN A 85 4.92 -9.08 15.95
CA ASN A 85 6.21 -9.35 15.31
C ASN A 85 6.74 -8.16 14.48
N GLU A 86 5.86 -7.23 14.09
CA GLU A 86 6.18 -6.08 13.24
C GLU A 86 6.56 -4.83 14.04
N ILE A 87 6.41 -4.85 15.37
CA ILE A 87 6.70 -3.73 16.27
C ILE A 87 8.22 -3.43 16.35
N HIS A 88 9.08 -4.39 15.99
CA HIS A 88 10.53 -4.28 16.12
C HIS A 88 11.28 -3.92 14.82
N MET A 89 10.56 -3.48 13.77
CA MET A 89 11.18 -3.01 12.54
C MET A 89 11.85 -1.63 12.75
N ASN A 90 13.03 -1.64 13.37
CA ASN A 90 13.92 -0.48 13.51
C ASN A 90 15.22 -0.70 12.75
#